data_AF-A0A7K2Y6C1-F1
#
_entry.id   AF-A0A7K2Y6C1-F1
#
_cell.length_a   1.000
_cell.length_b   1.000
_cell.length_c   1.000
_cell.angle_alpha   90.00
_cell.angle_beta   90.00
_cell.angle_gamma   90.00
#
_symmetry.space_group_name_H-M   'P 1'
#
loop_
_entity.id
_entity.type
_entity.pdbx_description
1 polymer ?
#
loop_
_entity_poly.entity_id
_entity_poly.type
_entity_poly.pdbx_seq_one_letter_code
_entity_poly.pdbx_strand_id
1 'polypeptide(L)'
;GYARTAVAALADAAWQVRAGAATGLSAAAAEAAVPALAKALADANADVRKAAVLALLPHRAGAEARAALATAVSDPDADVRAYAARG
;
A
#
# COMPACT_ATOMS: atom_id res chain seq x y z
N GLY A 1 -1.33 15.94 10.73
CA GLY A 1 -0.45 15.98 9.55
C GLY A 1 -1.03 15.09 8.48
N TYR A 2 -0.67 15.32 7.21
CA TYR A 2 -1.27 14.64 6.06
C TYR A 2 -1.26 13.11 6.19
N ALA A 3 -0.19 12.52 6.74
CA ALA A 3 -0.08 11.06 6.92
C ALA A 3 -1.21 10.48 7.79
N ARG A 4 -1.57 11.14 8.90
CA ARG A 4 -2.70 10.69 9.75
C ARG A 4 -4.02 10.75 8.99
N THR A 5 -4.24 11.81 8.22
CA THR A 5 -5.44 11.97 7.39
C THR A 5 -5.51 10.90 6.31
N ALA A 6 -4.39 10.61 5.65
CA ALA A 6 -4.30 9.55 4.66
C ALA A 6 -4.55 8.16 5.28
N VAL A 7 -3.98 7.84 6.44
CA VAL A 7 -4.28 6.60 7.17
C VAL A 7 -5.78 6.47 7.47
N ALA A 8 -6.45 7.54 7.89
CA ALA A 8 -7.89 7.51 8.11
C ALA A 8 -8.68 7.31 6.81
N ALA A 9 -8.26 7.94 5.72
CA ALA A 9 -8.90 7.84 4.40
C ALA A 9 -8.75 6.44 3.76
N LEU A 10 -7.86 5.57 4.24
CA LEU A 10 -7.82 4.15 3.84
C LEU A 10 -9.07 3.37 4.26
N ALA A 11 -9.96 3.93 5.08
CA ALA A 11 -11.24 3.34 5.45
C ALA A 11 -12.44 3.92 4.68
N ASP A 12 -12.20 4.80 3.70
CA ASP A 12 -13.28 5.46 2.96
C ASP A 12 -14.10 4.45 2.12
N ALA A 13 -15.40 4.70 1.98
CA ALA A 13 -16.29 3.85 1.20
C ALA A 13 -15.90 3.82 -0.29
N ALA A 14 -15.44 4.94 -0.84
CA ALA A 14 -15.00 5.03 -2.22
C ALA A 14 -13.59 4.47 -2.38
N TRP A 15 -13.44 3.45 -3.24
CA TRP A 15 -12.14 2.84 -3.49
C TRP A 15 -11.13 3.84 -4.07
N GLN A 16 -11.58 4.85 -4.80
CA GLN A 16 -10.75 5.92 -5.33
C GLN A 16 -10.09 6.75 -4.21
N VAL A 17 -10.83 7.02 -3.13
CA VAL A 17 -10.29 7.74 -1.96
C VAL A 17 -9.26 6.88 -1.26
N ARG A 18 -9.53 5.59 -1.07
CA ARG A 18 -8.56 4.64 -0.48
C ARG A 18 -7.30 4.51 -1.31
N ALA A 19 -7.42 4.43 -2.64
CA ALA A 19 -6.28 4.37 -3.55
C ALA A 19 -5.44 5.66 -3.46
N GLY A 20 -6.08 6.82 -3.50
CA GLY A 20 -5.41 8.12 -3.32
C GLY A 20 -4.72 8.24 -1.95
N ALA A 21 -5.35 7.71 -0.90
CA ALA A 21 -4.78 7.66 0.43
C ALA A 21 -3.53 6.79 0.50
N ALA A 22 -3.56 5.59 -0.11
CA ALA A 22 -2.40 4.72 -0.22
C ALA A 22 -1.26 5.40 -0.99
N THR A 23 -1.55 6.03 -2.13
CA THR A 23 -0.56 6.82 -2.89
C THR A 23 0.04 7.94 -2.03
N GLY A 24 -0.79 8.69 -1.29
CA GLY A 24 -0.33 9.78 -0.42
C GLY A 24 0.58 9.34 0.72
N LEU A 25 0.53 8.07 1.14
CA LEU A 25 1.41 7.52 2.17
C LEU A 25 2.80 7.14 1.64
N SER A 26 3.03 7.12 0.33
CA SER A 26 4.32 6.75 -0.27
C SER A 26 5.51 7.63 0.17
N ALA A 27 5.25 8.86 0.62
CA ALA A 27 6.26 9.80 1.10
C ALA A 27 6.20 10.02 2.63
N ALA A 28 5.32 9.31 3.34
CA ALA A 28 5.21 9.41 4.78
C ALA A 28 6.35 8.66 5.48
N ALA A 29 6.55 8.97 6.77
CA ALA A 29 7.50 8.23 7.60
C ALA A 29 7.12 6.74 7.65
N ALA A 30 8.11 5.86 7.58
CA ALA A 30 7.90 4.41 7.46
C ALA A 30 7.04 3.86 8.61
N GLU A 31 7.23 4.40 9.82
CA GLU A 31 6.51 4.04 11.05
C GLU A 31 4.99 4.27 10.93
N ALA A 32 4.58 5.26 10.12
CA ALA A 32 3.17 5.54 9.86
C ALA A 32 2.67 4.86 8.58
N ALA A 33 3.51 4.78 7.54
CA ALA A 33 3.12 4.30 6.23
C ALA A 33 3.04 2.77 6.16
N VAL A 34 4.08 2.06 6.61
CA VAL A 34 4.24 0.62 6.34
C VAL A 34 3.10 -0.21 6.95
N PRO A 35 2.70 -0.06 8.22
CA PRO A 35 1.61 -0.85 8.79
C PRO A 35 0.26 -0.58 8.08
N ALA A 36 0.01 0.67 7.69
CA ALA A 36 -1.22 1.07 7.03
C ALA A 36 -1.30 0.54 5.59
N LEU A 37 -0.19 0.64 4.84
CA LEU A 37 -0.09 0.14 3.48
C LEU A 37 -0.11 -1.39 3.44
N ALA A 38 0.56 -2.07 4.39
CA ALA A 38 0.50 -3.53 4.51
C ALA A 38 -0.94 -4.03 4.70
N LYS A 39 -1.75 -3.32 5.48
CA LYS A 39 -3.19 -3.61 5.61
C LYS A 39 -3.95 -3.37 4.30
N ALA A 40 -3.62 -2.31 3.56
CA ALA A 40 -4.27 -1.99 2.29
C ALA A 40 -3.98 -3.02 1.18
N LEU A 41 -2.97 -3.89 1.32
CA LEU A 41 -2.78 -5.04 0.44
C LEU A 41 -3.90 -6.08 0.51
N ALA A 42 -4.79 -6.00 1.51
CA ALA A 42 -5.97 -6.85 1.61
C ALA A 42 -7.26 -6.18 1.09
N ASP A 43 -7.16 -5.01 0.44
CA ASP A 43 -8.34 -4.31 -0.06
C ASP A 43 -9.06 -5.12 -1.14
N ALA A 44 -10.40 -5.08 -1.14
CA ALA A 44 -11.22 -5.76 -2.13
C ALA A 44 -10.96 -5.24 -3.55
N ASN A 45 -10.58 -3.97 -3.71
CA ASN A 45 -10.31 -3.35 -5.00
C ASN A 45 -8.83 -3.45 -5.38
N ALA A 46 -8.56 -3.95 -6.60
CA ALA A 46 -7.21 -4.17 -7.09
C ALA A 46 -6.39 -2.86 -7.25
N ASP A 47 -7.02 -1.74 -7.59
CA ASP A 47 -6.32 -0.46 -7.70
C ASP A 47 -5.82 0.06 -6.35
N VAL A 48 -6.56 -0.21 -5.26
CA VAL A 48 -6.09 0.10 -3.90
C VAL A 48 -4.90 -0.77 -3.54
N ARG A 49 -4.95 -2.08 -3.82
CA ARG A 49 -3.83 -3.00 -3.58
C ARG A 49 -2.59 -2.61 -4.40
N LYS A 50 -2.79 -2.25 -5.67
CA LYS A 50 -1.74 -1.73 -6.56
C LYS A 50 -1.10 -0.47 -6.00
N ALA A 51 -1.91 0.50 -5.57
CA ALA A 51 -1.44 1.73 -4.95
C ALA A 51 -0.64 1.43 -3.67
N ALA A 52 -1.08 0.47 -2.86
CA ALA A 52 -0.38 0.05 -1.65
C ALA A 52 0.98 -0.59 -1.94
N VAL A 53 1.06 -1.50 -2.93
CA VAL A 53 2.34 -2.06 -3.38
C VAL A 53 3.30 -0.97 -3.83
N LEU A 54 2.85 -0.08 -4.73
CA LEU A 54 3.69 1.01 -5.24
C LEU A 54 4.17 1.94 -4.12
N ALA A 55 3.32 2.23 -3.13
CA ALA A 55 3.65 3.05 -1.98
C ALA A 55 4.57 2.35 -0.96
N LEU A 56 4.65 1.00 -0.95
CA LEU A 56 5.59 0.24 -0.13
C LEU A 56 7.00 0.18 -0.73
N LEU A 57 7.15 0.32 -2.06
CA LEU A 57 8.46 0.22 -2.73
C LEU A 57 9.52 1.22 -2.21
N PRO A 58 9.20 2.49 -1.90
CA PRO A 58 10.16 3.41 -1.26
C PRO A 58 10.61 2.96 0.13
N HIS A 59 9.83 2.12 0.82
CA HIS A 59 10.11 1.65 2.18
C HIS A 59 10.80 0.27 2.22
N ARG A 60 11.10 -0.35 1.07
CA ARG A 60 11.63 -1.73 0.95
C ARG A 60 12.98 -1.99 1.64
N ALA A 61 13.68 -0.97 2.13
CA ALA A 61 14.84 -1.18 2.99
C ALA A 61 14.44 -1.82 4.34
N GLY A 62 13.24 -1.50 4.84
CA GLY A 62 12.67 -2.07 6.06
C GLY A 62 12.18 -3.51 5.88
N ALA A 63 12.42 -4.36 6.89
CA ALA A 63 12.01 -5.77 6.85
C ALA A 63 10.49 -5.94 6.74
N GLU A 64 9.72 -5.10 7.43
CA GLU A 64 8.25 -5.15 7.40
C GLU A 64 7.68 -4.83 6.02
N ALA A 65 8.23 -3.82 5.34
CA ALA A 65 7.81 -3.46 3.98
C ALA A 65 8.14 -4.59 2.98
N ARG A 66 9.31 -5.24 3.11
CA ARG A 66 9.66 -6.42 2.29
C ARG A 66 8.73 -7.60 2.54
N ALA A 67 8.41 -7.86 3.81
CA ALA A 67 7.47 -8.92 4.16
C ALA A 67 6.07 -8.65 3.55
N ALA A 68 5.60 -7.40 3.61
CA ALA A 68 4.34 -7.01 2.99
C ALA A 68 4.38 -7.14 1.46
N LEU A 69 5.43 -6.68 0.79
CA LEU A 69 5.60 -6.84 -0.66
C LEU A 69 5.63 -8.33 -1.07
N ALA A 70 6.27 -9.18 -0.26
CA ALA A 70 6.33 -10.62 -0.50
C ALA A 70 4.97 -11.32 -0.44
N THR A 71 3.94 -10.77 0.24
CA THR A 71 2.59 -11.36 0.19
C THR A 71 1.86 -11.00 -1.11
N ALA A 72 2.16 -9.83 -1.68
CA ALA A 72 1.49 -9.31 -2.87
C ALA A 72 1.96 -9.99 -4.19
N VAL A 73 3.06 -10.75 -4.18
CA VAL A 73 3.50 -11.52 -5.36
C VAL A 73 2.54 -12.65 -5.76
N SER A 74 1.63 -13.02 -4.85
CA SER A 74 0.59 -14.04 -5.06
C SER A 74 -0.81 -13.42 -5.23
N ASP A 75 -0.91 -12.10 -5.42
CA ASP A 75 -2.19 -11.42 -5.60
C ASP A 75 -2.97 -11.98 -6.82
N PRO A 76 -4.31 -12.07 -6.78
CA PRO A 76 -5.10 -12.48 -7.94
C PRO A 76 -4.94 -11.54 -9.15
N ASP A 77 -4.69 -10.26 -8.92
CA ASP A 77 -4.49 -9.27 -9.98
C ASP A 77 -3.05 -9.30 -10.54
N ALA A 78 -2.92 -9.36 -11.86
CA ALA A 78 -1.63 -9.52 -12.52
C ALA A 78 -0.70 -8.30 -12.37
N ASP A 79 -1.26 -7.09 -12.35
CA ASP A 79 -0.48 -5.87 -12.19
C ASP A 79 0.07 -5.78 -10.78
N VAL A 80 -0.75 -6.11 -9.77
CA VAL A 80 -0.32 -6.17 -8.37
C VAL A 80 0.87 -7.11 -8.19
N ARG A 81 0.80 -8.33 -8.76
CA ARG A 81 1.93 -9.28 -8.74
C ARG A 81 3.18 -8.71 -9.43
N ALA A 82 2.99 -8.12 -10.61
CA ALA A 82 4.09 -7.58 -11.41
C ALA A 82 4.81 -6.41 -10.73
N TYR A 83 4.11 -5.58 -9.96
CA TYR A 83 4.73 -4.52 -9.16
C TYR A 83 5.39 -5.06 -7.90
N ALA A 84 4.76 -6.02 -7.23
CA ALA A 84 5.30 -6.61 -6.00
C ALA A 84 6.64 -7.30 -6.24
N ALA A 85 6.80 -7.97 -7.39
CA ALA A 85 8.05 -8.63 -7.78
C ALA A 85 9.24 -7.68 -8.05
N ARG A 86 9.02 -6.35 -8.07
CA ARG A 86 10.08 -5.33 -8.21
C ARG A 86 10.66 -4.86 -6.87
N GLY A 87 10.02 -5.24 -5.78
CA GLY A 87 10.30 -4.80 -4.41
C GLY A 87 11.33 -5.63 -3.67
#